data_AF-A0A1J4KLY4-F1
#
_entry.id   AF-A0A1J4KLY4-F1
#
_cell.length_a   1.000
_cell.length_b   1.000
_cell.length_c   1.000
_cell.angle_alpha   90.00
_cell.angle_beta   90.00
_cell.angle_gamma   90.00
#
_symmetry.space_group_name_H-M   'P 1'
#
loop_
_entity.id
_entity.type
_entity.pdbx_description
1 polymer ?
#
loop_
_entity_poly.entity_id
_entity_poly.type
_entity_poly.pdbx_seq_one_letter_code
_entity_poly.pdbx_strand_id
1 'polypeptide(L)'
;MYKHVHLRWVPHILTENQKANRVLLAKKLLKILNAEQKTNFTFLITGDESWFYSKTDFNTQWIPENSVIPTIQNPGFQITKFMVTVFWNPHGIIHIDVLPPNEKFNAAYYITAIMSKIVEFKNSNNYKKLFVHYDNAKPHVAKIVKKYINENSLESVPHPAYSPDLAPSDFFLFGTIKEKVKGIVFESPSHLIQTIVQIFNEIPSETLFSVFAEWQNRLKKVIDANGDYIF
;
A
#
# COMPACT_ATOMS: atom_id res chain seq x y z
N MET A 1 -11.69 -5.50 -39.97
CA MET A 1 -12.79 -5.55 -38.99
C MET A 1 -12.18 -5.14 -37.64
N TYR A 2 -12.60 -4.03 -37.04
CA TYR A 2 -12.01 -3.50 -35.80
C TYR A 2 -13.02 -3.61 -34.66
N LYS A 3 -12.55 -3.99 -33.47
CA LYS A 3 -13.35 -4.06 -32.24
C LYS A 3 -13.03 -2.83 -31.39
N HIS A 4 -14.05 -2.07 -31.02
CA HIS A 4 -13.92 -1.00 -30.03
C HIS A 4 -13.69 -1.62 -28.66
N VAL A 5 -12.56 -1.28 -28.02
CA VAL A 5 -12.22 -1.73 -26.67
C VAL A 5 -11.86 -0.52 -25.82
N HIS A 6 -12.31 -0.50 -24.56
CA HIS A 6 -11.85 0.49 -23.61
C HIS A 6 -10.41 0.17 -23.21
N LEU A 7 -9.51 1.15 -23.39
CA LEU A 7 -8.14 1.05 -22.93
C LEU A 7 -8.13 1.06 -21.40
N ARG A 8 -7.30 0.20 -20.82
CA ARG A 8 -7.07 0.15 -19.36
C ARG A 8 -5.77 0.87 -19.06
N TRP A 9 -5.79 1.70 -18.02
CA TRP A 9 -4.56 2.28 -17.50
C TRP A 9 -3.76 1.19 -16.79
N VAL A 10 -2.51 1.01 -17.20
CA VAL A 10 -1.57 0.10 -16.56
C VAL A 10 -0.35 0.89 -16.11
N PRO A 11 0.29 0.51 -14.99
CA PRO A 11 1.41 1.26 -14.44
C PRO A 11 2.67 1.18 -15.33
N HIS A 12 2.83 0.12 -16.12
CA HIS A 12 3.96 -0.09 -17.01
C HIS A 12 3.58 -1.06 -18.14
N ILE A 13 4.25 -1.00 -19.29
CA ILE A 13 4.12 -2.05 -20.31
C ILE A 13 5.15 -3.14 -19.98
N LEU A 14 4.67 -4.31 -19.55
CA LEU A 14 5.53 -5.40 -19.11
C LEU A 14 6.27 -6.05 -20.29
N THR A 15 7.59 -6.19 -20.15
CA THR A 15 8.41 -7.05 -21.01
C THR A 15 8.22 -8.52 -20.63
N GLU A 16 8.50 -9.45 -21.55
CA GLU A 16 8.39 -10.90 -21.28
C GLU A 16 9.25 -11.34 -20.08
N ASN A 17 10.43 -10.74 -19.91
CA ASN A 17 11.26 -11.00 -18.72
C ASN A 17 10.61 -10.47 -17.43
N GLN A 18 9.93 -9.33 -17.46
CA GLN A 18 9.19 -8.82 -16.30
C GLN A 18 7.99 -9.71 -15.98
N LYS A 19 7.26 -10.21 -16.99
CA LYS A 19 6.16 -11.17 -16.81
C LYS A 19 6.64 -12.49 -16.19
N ALA A 20 7.72 -13.07 -16.73
CA ALA A 20 8.32 -14.29 -16.19
C ALA A 20 8.77 -14.09 -14.72
N ASN A 21 9.39 -12.95 -14.40
CA ASN A 21 9.74 -12.60 -13.03
C ASN A 21 8.52 -12.39 -12.13
N ARG A 22 7.44 -11.77 -12.65
CA ARG A 22 6.15 -11.65 -11.94
C ARG A 22 5.61 -13.02 -11.56
N VAL A 23 5.58 -14.00 -12.47
CA VAL A 23 5.15 -15.38 -12.16
C VAL A 23 6.05 -16.03 -11.11
N LEU A 24 7.38 -15.91 -11.27
CA LEU A 24 8.34 -16.50 -10.33
C LEU A 24 8.16 -15.97 -8.90
N LEU A 25 8.07 -14.65 -8.76
CA LEU A 25 7.92 -14.00 -7.45
C LEU A 25 6.52 -14.21 -6.89
N ALA A 26 5.47 -14.22 -7.74
CA ALA A 26 4.12 -14.54 -7.31
C ALA A 26 4.01 -15.94 -6.71
N LYS A 27 4.65 -16.95 -7.30
CA LYS A 27 4.71 -18.31 -6.75
C LYS A 27 5.39 -18.35 -5.37
N LYS A 28 6.48 -17.60 -5.18
CA LYS A 28 7.19 -17.51 -3.89
C LYS A 28 6.35 -16.82 -2.82
N LEU A 29 5.75 -15.68 -3.16
CA LEU A 29 4.88 -14.91 -2.28
C LEU A 29 3.63 -15.72 -1.88
N LEU A 30 3.00 -16.41 -2.84
CA LEU A 30 1.84 -17.27 -2.57
C LEU A 30 2.19 -18.40 -1.58
N LYS A 31 3.39 -18.98 -1.68
CA LYS A 31 3.86 -20.00 -0.73
C LYS A 31 3.95 -19.44 0.70
N ILE A 32 4.44 -18.21 0.86
CA ILE A 32 4.53 -17.54 2.17
C ILE A 32 3.13 -17.28 2.71
N LEU A 33 2.24 -16.68 1.90
CA LEU A 33 0.86 -16.40 2.30
C LEU A 33 0.09 -17.65 2.73
N ASN A 34 0.22 -18.75 1.99
CA ASN A 34 -0.42 -20.01 2.34
C ASN A 34 0.12 -20.61 3.66
N ALA A 35 1.39 -20.37 3.99
CA ALA A 35 1.96 -20.78 5.27
C ALA A 35 1.42 -19.91 6.41
N GLU A 36 1.42 -18.59 6.22
CA GLU A 36 0.95 -17.60 7.19
C GLU A 36 -0.57 -17.61 7.39
N GLN A 37 -1.33 -18.20 6.47
CA GLN A 37 -2.76 -18.43 6.69
C GLN A 37 -3.02 -19.30 7.93
N LYS A 38 -2.11 -20.23 8.27
CA LYS A 38 -2.22 -21.09 9.47
C LYS A 38 -2.09 -20.30 10.78
N THR A 39 -1.42 -19.15 10.73
CA THR A 39 -1.16 -18.24 11.84
C THR A 39 -2.07 -17.01 11.76
N ASN A 40 -3.11 -17.04 10.93
CA ASN A 40 -4.00 -15.90 10.66
C ASN A 40 -3.22 -14.63 10.29
N PHE A 41 -2.14 -14.77 9.51
CA PHE A 41 -1.27 -13.68 9.06
C PHE A 41 -0.66 -12.85 10.20
N THR A 42 -0.55 -13.42 11.40
CA THR A 42 0.01 -12.70 12.58
C THR A 42 1.45 -12.27 12.35
N PHE A 43 2.25 -13.07 11.65
CA PHE A 43 3.68 -12.80 11.43
C PHE A 43 3.97 -12.22 10.04
N LEU A 44 2.95 -11.75 9.32
CA LEU A 44 3.09 -11.10 8.03
C LEU A 44 2.51 -9.69 8.10
N ILE A 45 3.33 -8.71 7.73
CA ILE A 45 2.91 -7.32 7.60
C ILE A 45 3.16 -6.86 6.16
N THR A 46 2.30 -5.97 5.67
CA THR A 46 2.48 -5.30 4.38
C THR A 46 2.46 -3.80 4.60
N GLY A 47 3.28 -3.08 3.86
CA GLY A 47 3.25 -1.64 3.88
C GLY A 47 3.68 -1.04 2.56
N ASP A 48 3.30 0.22 2.40
CA ASP A 48 3.56 1.01 1.20
C ASP A 48 3.37 2.50 1.50
N GLU A 49 3.75 3.35 0.55
CA GLU A 49 3.63 4.80 0.63
C GLU A 49 2.60 5.36 -0.37
N SER A 50 1.81 6.33 0.06
CA SER A 50 0.92 7.06 -0.85
C SER A 50 0.88 8.55 -0.56
N TRP A 51 0.69 9.32 -1.63
CA TRP A 51 0.41 10.74 -1.52
C TRP A 51 -1.04 10.98 -1.13
N PHE A 52 -1.20 11.74 -0.05
CA PHE A 52 -2.44 12.37 0.37
C PHE A 52 -2.32 13.88 0.21
N TYR A 53 -3.46 14.55 0.13
CA TYR A 53 -3.54 15.98 -0.13
C TYR A 53 -4.22 16.66 1.05
N SER A 54 -3.71 17.83 1.44
CA SER A 54 -4.30 18.69 2.48
C SER A 54 -5.75 19.08 2.20
N LYS A 55 -6.16 19.05 0.94
CA LYS A 55 -7.55 19.16 0.53
C LYS A 55 -7.83 18.09 -0.50
N THR A 56 -8.92 17.36 -0.31
CA THR A 56 -9.46 16.45 -1.31
C THR A 56 -10.85 16.94 -1.69
N ASP A 57 -11.05 17.32 -2.96
CA ASP A 57 -12.35 17.80 -3.43
C ASP A 57 -13.23 16.63 -3.90
N PHE A 58 -14.55 16.78 -3.82
CA PHE A 58 -15.47 15.88 -4.50
C PHE A 58 -15.43 16.18 -6.01
N ASN A 59 -15.10 15.17 -6.83
CA ASN A 59 -15.13 15.32 -8.29
C ASN A 59 -16.55 15.23 -8.87
N THR A 60 -17.54 14.81 -8.07
CA THR A 60 -18.93 14.59 -8.47
C THR A 60 -19.87 14.84 -7.31
N GLN A 61 -21.05 15.40 -7.57
CA GLN A 61 -22.12 15.57 -6.58
C GLN A 61 -23.49 15.49 -7.25
N TRP A 62 -24.48 14.96 -6.53
CA TRP A 62 -25.87 14.99 -6.98
C TRP A 62 -26.49 16.33 -6.60
N ILE A 63 -26.95 17.09 -7.59
CA ILE A 63 -27.65 18.37 -7.40
C ILE A 63 -29.07 18.30 -7.99
N PRO A 64 -30.06 19.00 -7.40
CA PRO A 64 -31.37 19.19 -8.03
C PRO A 64 -31.23 19.84 -9.41
N GLU A 65 -32.15 19.50 -10.33
CA GLU A 65 -32.07 19.84 -11.76
C GLU A 65 -31.94 21.36 -12.06
N ASN A 66 -32.45 22.20 -11.15
CA ASN A 66 -32.43 23.67 -11.29
C ASN A 66 -31.40 24.38 -10.40
N SER A 67 -30.50 23.62 -9.75
CA SER A 67 -29.47 24.19 -8.89
C SER A 67 -28.24 24.64 -9.68
N VAL A 68 -27.56 25.68 -9.19
CA VAL A 68 -26.28 26.11 -9.76
C VAL A 68 -25.26 24.99 -9.58
N ILE A 69 -24.62 24.57 -10.67
CA ILE A 69 -23.54 23.58 -10.65
C ILE A 69 -22.38 24.16 -9.84
N PRO A 70 -21.96 23.54 -8.73
CA PRO A 70 -20.87 24.09 -7.94
C PRO A 70 -19.55 23.92 -8.70
N THR A 71 -18.81 25.02 -8.80
CA THR A 71 -17.49 25.04 -9.45
C THR A 71 -16.40 24.58 -8.48
N ILE A 72 -15.56 23.65 -8.94
CA ILE A 72 -14.31 23.29 -8.26
C ILE A 72 -13.27 24.37 -8.64
N GLN A 73 -12.70 25.05 -7.65
CA GLN A 73 -11.61 25.97 -7.90
C GLN A 73 -10.33 25.17 -8.20
N ASN A 74 -9.63 25.48 -9.30
CA ASN A 74 -8.34 24.88 -9.58
C ASN A 74 -7.37 25.25 -8.43
N PRO A 75 -6.88 24.30 -7.63
CA PRO A 75 -6.29 24.64 -6.34
C PRO A 75 -4.96 25.41 -6.40
N GLY A 76 -4.35 25.53 -7.58
CA GLY A 76 -3.04 26.14 -7.75
C GLY A 76 -1.98 25.55 -6.80
N PHE A 77 -0.90 26.29 -6.56
CA PHE A 77 0.24 25.90 -5.70
C PHE A 77 -0.09 25.76 -4.19
N GLN A 78 -1.37 25.80 -3.78
CA GLN A 78 -1.78 25.83 -2.36
C GLN A 78 -2.14 24.46 -1.75
N ILE A 79 -2.19 23.38 -2.53
CA ILE A 79 -2.40 22.04 -1.96
C ILE A 79 -1.08 21.43 -1.51
N THR A 80 -0.88 21.39 -0.21
CA THR A 80 0.19 20.61 0.44
C THR A 80 -0.06 19.12 0.23
N LYS A 81 0.98 18.37 -0.13
CA LYS A 81 0.96 16.91 -0.24
C LYS A 81 1.67 16.29 0.97
N PHE A 82 1.08 15.23 1.49
CA PHE A 82 1.63 14.43 2.58
C PHE A 82 1.96 13.03 2.04
N MET A 83 3.22 12.61 2.12
CA MET A 83 3.59 11.22 1.83
C MET A 83 3.34 10.41 3.09
N VAL A 84 2.29 9.60 3.07
CA VAL A 84 1.92 8.72 4.19
C VAL A 84 2.50 7.34 3.93
N THR A 85 3.18 6.78 4.91
CA THR A 85 3.61 5.38 4.94
C THR A 85 2.73 4.61 5.90
N VAL A 86 2.17 3.47 5.49
CA VAL A 86 1.36 2.62 6.38
C VAL A 86 1.82 1.18 6.30
N PHE A 87 2.16 0.59 7.45
CA PHE A 87 2.39 -0.84 7.62
C PHE A 87 1.29 -1.45 8.48
N TRP A 88 0.68 -2.54 8.00
CA TRP A 88 -0.50 -3.13 8.61
C TRP A 88 -0.60 -4.64 8.31
N ASN A 89 -1.45 -5.31 9.07
CA ASN A 89 -1.90 -6.69 8.83
C ASN A 89 -3.40 -6.80 9.20
N PRO A 90 -4.03 -7.98 9.09
CA PRO A 90 -5.46 -8.12 9.41
C PRO A 90 -5.86 -7.78 10.85
N HIS A 91 -4.88 -7.68 11.75
CA HIS A 91 -5.09 -7.39 13.17
C HIS A 91 -4.96 -5.91 13.51
N GLY A 92 -4.44 -5.09 12.59
CA GLY A 92 -4.25 -3.66 12.86
C GLY A 92 -3.20 -2.97 12.01
N ILE A 93 -3.13 -1.65 12.18
CA ILE A 93 -1.98 -0.85 11.78
C ILE A 93 -0.84 -1.12 12.77
N ILE A 94 0.32 -1.47 12.23
CA ILE A 94 1.55 -1.68 13.00
C ILE A 94 2.30 -0.36 13.14
N HIS A 95 2.38 0.40 12.06
CA HIS A 95 3.03 1.70 12.05
C HIS A 95 2.46 2.58 10.93
N ILE A 96 2.30 3.86 11.22
CA ILE A 96 1.91 4.90 10.26
C ILE A 96 2.78 6.12 10.50
N ASP A 97 3.23 6.73 9.41
CA ASP A 97 4.13 7.88 9.42
C ASP A 97 3.83 8.83 8.27
N VAL A 98 4.16 10.10 8.45
CA VAL A 98 4.09 11.12 7.39
C VAL A 98 5.47 11.74 7.24
N LEU A 99 6.02 11.67 6.02
CA LEU A 99 7.30 12.29 5.69
C LEU A 99 7.27 13.80 6.05
N PRO A 100 8.19 14.28 6.91
CA PRO A 100 8.24 15.69 7.27
C PRO A 100 8.41 16.60 6.04
N PRO A 101 7.90 17.84 6.12
CA PRO A 101 8.04 18.79 5.03
C PRO A 101 9.51 19.08 4.74
N ASN A 102 9.85 19.17 3.45
CA ASN A 102 11.21 19.38 2.93
C ASN A 102 12.21 18.22 3.16
N GLU A 103 11.77 17.09 3.72
CA GLU A 103 12.58 15.88 3.78
C GLU A 103 12.43 15.03 2.52
N LYS A 104 13.40 14.15 2.30
CA LYS A 104 13.38 13.18 1.22
C LYS A 104 13.26 11.78 1.81
N PHE A 105 12.32 11.01 1.28
CA PHE A 105 12.21 9.60 1.60
C PHE A 105 13.43 8.85 1.05
N ASN A 106 14.42 8.64 1.91
CA ASN A 106 15.69 8.00 1.59
C ASN A 106 15.90 6.76 2.47
N ALA A 107 16.96 6.00 2.20
CA ALA A 107 17.22 4.75 2.91
C ALA A 107 17.47 4.94 4.43
N ALA A 108 18.05 6.07 4.84
CA ALA A 108 18.26 6.37 6.26
C ALA A 108 16.92 6.68 6.94
N TYR A 109 16.10 7.52 6.32
CA TYR A 109 14.74 7.81 6.78
C TYR A 109 13.91 6.53 6.91
N TYR A 110 13.94 5.67 5.90
CA TYR A 110 13.21 4.39 5.92
C TYR A 110 13.63 3.50 7.10
N ILE A 111 14.92 3.49 7.47
CA ILE A 111 15.36 2.75 8.66
C ILE A 111 14.85 3.42 9.94
N THR A 112 15.09 4.72 10.10
CA THR A 112 14.87 5.41 11.37
C THR A 112 13.41 5.65 11.68
N ALA A 113 12.62 6.03 10.68
CA ALA A 113 11.20 6.33 10.86
C ALA A 113 10.34 5.07 10.76
N ILE A 114 10.65 4.15 9.84
CA ILE A 114 9.75 3.04 9.50
C ILE A 114 10.24 1.70 10.09
N MET A 115 11.39 1.20 9.64
CA MET A 115 11.84 -0.15 10.00
C MET A 115 12.16 -0.28 11.50
N SER A 116 12.66 0.77 12.15
CA SER A 116 12.88 0.79 13.60
C SER A 116 11.59 0.48 14.37
N LYS A 117 10.46 1.04 13.93
CA LYS A 117 9.14 0.86 14.56
C LYS A 117 8.58 -0.54 14.31
N ILE A 118 8.86 -1.12 13.15
CA ILE A 118 8.55 -2.53 12.88
C ILE A 118 9.38 -3.48 13.78
N VAL A 119 10.66 -3.16 14.00
CA VAL A 119 11.52 -3.94 14.91
C VAL A 119 11.04 -3.80 16.36
N GLU A 120 10.70 -2.59 16.80
CA GLU A 120 10.09 -2.35 18.12
C GLU A 120 8.83 -3.21 18.29
N PHE A 121 7.90 -3.17 17.33
CA PHE A 121 6.70 -4.02 17.34
C PHE A 121 7.02 -5.51 17.45
N LYS A 122 7.95 -6.02 16.62
CA LYS A 122 8.39 -7.41 16.65
C LYS A 122 8.91 -7.80 18.04
N ASN A 123 9.76 -6.95 18.62
CA ASN A 123 10.41 -7.22 19.90
C ASN A 123 9.41 -7.14 21.06
N SER A 124 8.53 -6.15 21.09
CA SER A 124 7.48 -6.01 22.10
C SER A 124 6.53 -7.20 22.13
N ASN A 125 6.29 -7.84 20.98
CA ASN A 125 5.46 -9.04 20.88
C ASN A 125 6.25 -10.36 21.00
N ASN A 126 7.56 -10.30 21.28
CA ASN A 126 8.44 -11.47 21.37
C ASN A 126 8.42 -12.38 20.12
N TYR A 127 8.18 -11.82 18.94
CA TYR A 127 8.18 -12.58 17.70
C TYR A 127 9.63 -12.91 17.29
N LYS A 128 9.92 -14.20 17.10
CA LYS A 128 11.24 -14.66 16.64
C LYS A 128 11.57 -14.13 15.25
N LYS A 129 10.55 -14.03 14.38
CA LYS A 129 10.66 -13.64 12.98
C LYS A 129 9.40 -12.90 12.56
N LEU A 130 9.54 -11.98 11.61
CA LEU A 130 8.42 -11.23 11.04
C LEU A 130 8.66 -11.06 9.55
N PHE A 131 7.69 -11.47 8.73
CA PHE A 131 7.68 -11.26 7.30
C PHE A 131 7.17 -9.85 6.99
N VAL A 132 7.93 -9.10 6.21
CA VAL A 132 7.64 -7.72 5.86
C VAL A 132 7.57 -7.59 4.34
N HIS A 133 6.40 -7.24 3.83
CA HIS A 133 6.15 -6.95 2.43
C HIS A 133 6.15 -5.43 2.19
N TYR A 134 6.91 -5.00 1.17
CA TYR A 134 6.97 -3.64 0.65
C TYR A 134 7.51 -3.72 -0.80
N ASP A 135 7.42 -2.62 -1.54
CA ASP A 135 7.81 -2.57 -2.95
C ASP A 135 9.35 -2.58 -3.17
N ASN A 136 9.80 -2.50 -4.42
CA ASN A 136 11.24 -2.46 -4.74
C ASN A 136 11.79 -1.04 -4.93
N ALA A 137 11.20 -0.02 -4.32
CA ALA A 137 11.69 1.35 -4.43
C ALA A 137 13.16 1.45 -3.98
N LYS A 138 13.90 2.40 -4.58
CA LYS A 138 15.35 2.56 -4.35
C LYS A 138 15.73 2.65 -2.86
N PRO A 139 14.99 3.36 -1.99
CA PRO A 139 15.26 3.38 -0.56
C PRO A 139 15.19 1.98 0.08
N HIS A 140 14.19 1.18 -0.29
CA HIS A 140 13.91 -0.12 0.32
C HIS A 140 14.95 -1.19 -0.02
N VAL A 141 15.53 -1.12 -1.22
CA VAL A 141 16.52 -2.10 -1.70
C VAL A 141 17.97 -1.70 -1.42
N ALA A 142 18.20 -0.57 -0.76
CA ALA A 142 19.53 -0.08 -0.41
C ALA A 142 20.28 -1.07 0.50
N LYS A 143 21.61 -1.12 0.36
CA LYS A 143 22.46 -2.04 1.13
C LYS A 143 22.30 -1.88 2.65
N ILE A 144 22.17 -0.65 3.13
CA ILE A 144 22.00 -0.36 4.55
C ILE A 144 20.67 -0.90 5.09
N VAL A 145 19.59 -0.85 4.29
CA VAL A 145 18.26 -1.37 4.67
C VAL A 145 18.30 -2.89 4.72
N LYS A 146 18.86 -3.54 3.69
CA LYS A 146 19.01 -5.01 3.69
C LYS A 146 19.82 -5.52 4.87
N LYS A 147 20.91 -4.81 5.20
CA LYS A 147 21.72 -5.11 6.39
C LYS A 147 20.89 -4.99 7.67
N TYR A 148 20.19 -3.87 7.84
CA TYR A 148 19.34 -3.63 9.00
C TYR A 148 18.24 -4.69 9.17
N ILE A 149 17.56 -5.07 8.10
CA ILE A 149 16.53 -6.12 8.10
C ILE A 149 17.10 -7.47 8.58
N ASN A 150 18.25 -7.86 8.03
CA ASN A 150 18.90 -9.12 8.40
C ASN A 150 19.35 -9.13 9.87
N GLU A 151 19.98 -8.04 10.33
CA GLU A 151 20.47 -7.91 11.72
C GLU A 151 19.34 -7.95 12.75
N ASN A 152 18.12 -7.53 12.37
CA ASN A 152 16.95 -7.50 13.26
C ASN A 152 16.00 -8.70 13.10
N SER A 153 16.41 -9.74 12.37
CA SER A 153 15.60 -10.95 12.13
C SER A 153 14.23 -10.67 11.48
N LEU A 154 14.19 -9.69 10.59
CA LEU A 154 13.07 -9.45 9.68
C LEU A 154 13.28 -10.23 8.38
N GLU A 155 12.20 -10.66 7.74
CA GLU A 155 12.24 -11.30 6.42
C GLU A 155 11.54 -10.45 5.38
N SER A 156 12.30 -9.98 4.39
CA SER A 156 11.70 -9.34 3.23
C SER A 156 10.93 -10.37 2.40
N VAL A 157 9.66 -10.05 2.15
CA VAL A 157 8.78 -10.82 1.29
C VAL A 157 9.01 -10.38 -0.16
N PRO A 158 9.14 -11.32 -1.12
CA PRO A 158 9.37 -10.96 -2.51
C PRO A 158 8.19 -10.20 -3.11
N HIS A 159 8.47 -9.05 -3.71
CA HIS A 159 7.52 -8.27 -4.50
C HIS A 159 8.02 -8.14 -5.95
N PRO A 160 7.19 -8.41 -6.98
CA PRO A 160 7.58 -8.18 -8.36
C PRO A 160 7.51 -6.70 -8.77
N ALA A 161 8.43 -6.23 -9.61
CA ALA A 161 8.43 -4.85 -10.09
C ALA A 161 7.13 -4.48 -10.83
N TYR A 162 6.70 -3.22 -10.74
CA TYR A 162 5.52 -2.67 -11.41
C TYR A 162 4.23 -3.45 -11.13
N SER A 163 4.02 -3.89 -9.88
CA SER A 163 2.94 -4.80 -9.51
C SER A 163 2.02 -4.27 -8.40
N PRO A 164 1.43 -3.06 -8.54
CA PRO A 164 0.48 -2.54 -7.55
C PRO A 164 -0.78 -3.43 -7.45
N ASP A 165 -1.09 -4.18 -8.51
CA ASP A 165 -2.16 -5.19 -8.52
C ASP A 165 -1.92 -6.37 -7.56
N LEU A 166 -0.70 -6.47 -7.01
CA LEU A 166 -0.24 -7.48 -6.05
C LEU A 166 0.19 -6.87 -4.71
N ALA A 167 -0.13 -5.60 -4.42
CA ALA A 167 0.14 -4.96 -3.14
C ALA A 167 -1.18 -4.60 -2.43
N PRO A 168 -1.48 -5.15 -1.23
CA PRO A 168 -2.72 -4.87 -0.51
C PRO A 168 -2.95 -3.39 -0.20
N SER A 169 -1.87 -2.64 0.03
CA SER A 169 -1.96 -1.21 0.26
C SER A 169 -2.50 -0.47 -0.97
N ASP A 170 -2.03 -0.84 -2.17
CA ASP A 170 -2.44 -0.25 -3.45
C ASP A 170 -3.85 -0.67 -3.88
N PHE A 171 -4.12 -1.99 -3.95
CA PHE A 171 -5.38 -2.47 -4.54
C PHE A 171 -6.58 -2.33 -3.59
N PHE A 172 -6.35 -2.06 -2.30
CA PHE A 172 -7.42 -1.98 -1.30
C PHE A 172 -7.28 -0.77 -0.37
N LEU A 173 -6.20 -0.70 0.43
CA LEU A 173 -6.19 0.20 1.59
C LEU A 173 -6.25 1.68 1.19
N PHE A 174 -5.36 2.11 0.31
CA PHE A 174 -5.31 3.52 -0.10
C PHE A 174 -6.54 3.94 -0.87
N GLY A 175 -7.12 3.06 -1.70
CA GLY A 175 -8.40 3.33 -2.34
C GLY A 175 -9.51 3.56 -1.32
N THR A 176 -9.64 2.65 -0.36
CA THR A 176 -10.65 2.72 0.71
C THR A 176 -10.52 3.98 1.56
N ILE A 177 -9.30 4.31 1.99
CA ILE A 177 -9.04 5.54 2.76
C ILE A 177 -9.34 6.77 1.91
N LYS A 178 -8.81 6.84 0.67
CA LYS A 178 -8.98 8.00 -0.21
C LYS A 178 -10.44 8.30 -0.50
N GLU A 179 -11.27 7.27 -0.68
CA GLU A 179 -12.72 7.45 -0.82
C GLU A 179 -13.36 8.07 0.44
N LYS A 180 -12.99 7.57 1.63
CA LYS A 180 -13.55 8.07 2.91
C LYS A 180 -13.06 9.46 3.30
N VAL A 181 -11.87 9.88 2.87
CA VAL A 181 -11.34 11.22 3.18
C VAL A 181 -11.76 12.30 2.17
N LYS A 182 -12.48 11.95 1.09
CA LYS A 182 -12.96 12.94 0.12
C LYS A 182 -13.76 14.04 0.80
N GLY A 183 -13.47 15.28 0.43
CA GLY A 183 -14.12 16.47 0.99
C GLY A 183 -13.49 16.97 2.29
N ILE A 184 -12.56 16.23 2.89
CA ILE A 184 -11.92 16.62 4.14
C ILE A 184 -10.74 17.54 3.86
N VAL A 185 -10.61 18.58 4.70
CA VAL A 185 -9.45 19.48 4.76
C VAL A 185 -8.60 19.10 5.97
N PHE A 186 -7.32 18.81 5.71
CA PHE A 186 -6.34 18.46 6.73
C PHE A 186 -5.45 19.66 7.04
N GLU A 187 -5.61 20.19 8.24
CA GLU A 187 -4.80 21.30 8.77
C GLU A 187 -3.38 20.88 9.16
N SER A 188 -3.14 19.59 9.40
CA SER A 188 -1.82 19.06 9.80
C SER A 188 -1.64 17.58 9.42
N PRO A 189 -0.37 17.11 9.33
CA PRO A 189 -0.06 15.68 9.23
C PRO A 189 -0.70 14.85 10.35
N SER A 190 -0.74 15.38 11.57
CA SER A 190 -1.33 14.68 12.73
C SER A 190 -2.83 14.46 12.57
N HIS A 191 -3.56 15.48 12.08
CA HIS A 191 -4.99 15.34 11.78
C HIS A 191 -5.23 14.27 10.69
N LEU A 192 -4.38 14.23 9.66
CA LEU A 192 -4.44 13.20 8.63
C LEU A 192 -4.20 11.80 9.22
N ILE A 193 -3.15 11.60 10.02
CA ILE A 193 -2.85 10.30 10.65
C ILE A 193 -4.03 9.83 11.51
N GLN A 194 -4.56 10.70 12.38
CA GLN A 194 -5.70 10.36 13.25
C GLN A 194 -6.91 9.92 12.44
N THR A 195 -7.20 10.64 11.35
CA THR A 195 -8.31 10.31 10.44
C THR A 195 -8.09 8.96 9.76
N ILE A 196 -6.88 8.68 9.27
CA ILE A 196 -6.53 7.40 8.66
C ILE A 196 -6.69 6.25 9.66
N VAL A 197 -6.20 6.42 10.89
CA VAL A 197 -6.31 5.41 11.95
C VAL A 197 -7.77 5.17 12.31
N GLN A 198 -8.59 6.21 12.43
CA GLN A 198 -10.02 6.08 12.68
C GLN A 198 -10.70 5.28 11.54
N ILE A 199 -10.47 5.68 10.29
CA ILE A 199 -11.02 4.99 9.12
C ILE A 199 -10.61 3.52 9.10
N PHE A 200 -9.34 3.21 9.40
CA PHE A 200 -8.85 1.84 9.44
C PHE A 200 -9.58 1.03 10.52
N ASN A 201 -9.75 1.59 11.72
CA ASN A 201 -10.43 0.92 12.83
C ASN A 201 -11.93 0.69 12.58
N GLU A 202 -12.54 1.45 11.67
CA GLU A 202 -13.92 1.22 11.21
C GLU A 202 -14.01 0.05 10.20
N ILE A 203 -12.90 -0.40 9.61
CA ILE A 203 -12.92 -1.53 8.67
C ILE A 203 -13.12 -2.81 9.48
N PRO A 204 -14.15 -3.62 9.16
CA PRO A 204 -14.36 -4.89 9.85
C PRO A 204 -13.14 -5.82 9.69
N SER A 205 -12.77 -6.52 10.77
CA SER A 205 -11.65 -7.46 10.74
C SER A 205 -11.81 -8.52 9.65
N GLU A 206 -13.03 -9.03 9.43
CA GLU A 206 -13.38 -9.97 8.36
C GLU A 206 -13.03 -9.44 6.97
N THR A 207 -13.21 -8.13 6.74
CA THR A 207 -12.81 -7.47 5.50
C THR A 207 -11.29 -7.49 5.34
N LEU A 208 -10.53 -7.17 6.40
CA LEU A 208 -9.07 -7.20 6.34
C LEU A 208 -8.52 -8.60 6.08
N PHE A 209 -9.11 -9.63 6.68
CA PHE A 209 -8.78 -11.03 6.36
C PHE A 209 -9.13 -11.39 4.92
N SER A 210 -10.27 -10.94 4.43
CA SER A 210 -10.70 -11.15 3.04
C SER A 210 -9.75 -10.49 2.04
N VAL A 211 -9.12 -9.36 2.38
CA VAL A 211 -8.10 -8.71 1.55
C VAL A 211 -6.86 -9.59 1.40
N PHE A 212 -6.41 -10.26 2.47
CA PHE A 212 -5.28 -11.19 2.39
C PHE A 212 -5.63 -12.47 1.61
N ALA A 213 -6.88 -12.95 1.73
CA ALA A 213 -7.38 -14.03 0.88
C ALA A 213 -7.43 -13.62 -0.60
N GLU A 214 -7.88 -12.39 -0.90
CA GLU A 214 -7.86 -11.87 -2.26
C GLU A 214 -6.44 -11.67 -2.77
N TRP A 215 -5.48 -11.33 -1.90
CA TRP A 215 -4.07 -11.29 -2.28
C TRP A 215 -3.57 -12.64 -2.79
N GLN A 216 -3.94 -13.75 -2.11
CA GLN A 216 -3.64 -15.10 -2.61
C GLN A 216 -4.32 -15.38 -3.96
N ASN A 217 -5.57 -14.96 -4.15
CA ASN A 217 -6.30 -15.15 -5.40
C ASN A 217 -5.69 -14.36 -6.56
N ARG A 218 -5.32 -13.10 -6.30
CA ARG A 218 -4.61 -12.23 -7.24
C ARG A 218 -3.32 -12.87 -7.72
N LEU A 219 -2.54 -13.45 -6.81
CA LEU A 219 -1.30 -14.15 -7.18
C LEU A 219 -1.56 -15.38 -8.07
N LYS A 220 -2.61 -16.16 -7.79
CA LYS A 220 -3.03 -17.27 -8.65
C LYS A 220 -3.41 -16.78 -10.06
N LYS A 221 -4.22 -15.72 -10.14
CA LYS A 221 -4.62 -15.11 -11.42
C LYS A 221 -3.41 -14.62 -12.22
N VAL A 222 -2.41 -14.00 -11.59
CA VAL A 222 -1.18 -13.57 -12.29
C VAL A 222 -0.37 -14.78 -12.78
N ILE A 223 -0.32 -15.87 -12.01
CA ILE A 223 0.35 -17.11 -12.44
C ILE A 223 -0.37 -17.71 -13.66
N ASP A 224 -1.70 -17.79 -13.62
CA ASP A 224 -2.52 -18.35 -14.69
C ASP A 224 -2.49 -17.46 -15.96
N ALA A 225 -2.35 -16.14 -15.77
CA ALA A 225 -2.18 -15.16 -16.84
C ALA A 225 -0.72 -15.04 -17.33
N ASN A 226 0.17 -15.97 -16.98
CA ASN A 226 1.58 -15.95 -17.38
C ASN A 226 2.31 -14.62 -17.06
N GLY A 227 1.94 -13.96 -15.97
CA GLY A 227 2.60 -12.75 -15.47
C GLY A 227 2.00 -11.45 -15.96
N ASP A 228 0.94 -11.48 -16.77
CA ASP A 228 0.20 -10.29 -17.17
C ASP A 228 -0.51 -9.61 -15.98
N TYR A 229 -0.96 -8.36 -16.22
CA TYR A 229 -1.78 -7.63 -15.26
C TYR A 229 -3.13 -8.30 -15.07
N ILE A 230 -3.56 -8.34 -13.82
CA ILE A 230 -4.92 -8.72 -13.45
C ILE A 230 -5.73 -7.46 -13.16
N PHE A 231 -6.98 -7.45 -13.59
CA PHE A 231 -7.92 -6.36 -13.40
C PHE A 231 -9.14 -6.86 -12.65
#